data_AF-A0A9P7CR50-F1
#
_entry.id   AF-A0A9P7CR50-F1
#
_cell.length_a   1.000
_cell.length_b   1.000
_cell.length_c   1.000
_cell.angle_alpha   90.00
_cell.angle_beta   90.00
_cell.angle_gamma   90.00
#
_symmetry.space_group_name_H-M   'P 1'
#
loop_
_entity.id
_entity.type
_entity.pdbx_description
1 polymer ?
#
loop_
_entity_poly.entity_id
_entity_poly.type
_entity_poly.pdbx_seq_one_letter_code
_entity_poly.pdbx_strand_id
1 'polypeptide(L)'
;MKKQLKGRDGANLYLADGIMKLYSLGELEVLLLETSNHFGSQDKAKASFDHRKDLFDDLSMLKTIADEFHLGTIETCFKLKMFFVHAAGRSVSVWSMRHVKEGLVYELWLERALDLDVNFDKAMKCLI
;
A
#
# COMPACT_ATOMS: atom_id res chain seq x y z
N MET A 1 11.51 -9.62 0.67
CA MET A 1 12.86 -9.72 0.08
C MET A 1 13.62 -8.43 0.41
N LYS A 2 14.70 -8.46 1.21
CA LYS A 2 15.42 -7.24 1.65
C LYS A 2 16.43 -6.82 0.59
N LYS A 3 16.28 -5.63 0.00
CA LYS A 3 17.36 -4.99 -0.79
C LYS A 3 18.09 -4.00 0.11
N GLN A 4 19.35 -4.30 0.42
CA GLN A 4 20.30 -3.32 0.93
C GLN A 4 20.74 -2.43 -0.24
N LEU A 5 20.40 -1.14 -0.18
CA LEU A 5 21.12 -0.10 -0.89
C LEU A 5 22.11 0.50 0.10
N LYS A 6 23.41 0.45 -0.23
CA LYS A 6 24.50 1.09 0.51
C LYS A 6 24.14 2.55 0.80
N GLY A 7 24.02 2.91 2.08
CA GLY A 7 24.26 4.27 2.55
C GLY A 7 23.08 5.14 3.01
N ARG A 8 21.92 4.59 3.42
CA ARG A 8 20.92 5.37 4.18
C ARG A 8 20.50 4.65 5.45
N ASP A 9 20.39 5.41 6.53
CA ASP A 9 19.99 4.98 7.87
C ASP A 9 18.86 3.96 7.82
N GLY A 10 19.04 2.81 8.48
CA GLY A 10 18.06 1.73 8.54
C GLY A 10 16.72 2.11 9.20
N ALA A 11 16.56 3.36 9.64
CA ALA A 11 15.36 3.91 10.24
C ALA A 11 14.21 4.15 9.22
N ASN A 12 14.48 4.20 7.92
CA ASN A 12 13.46 4.44 6.87
C ASN A 12 13.02 3.17 6.12
N LEU A 13 13.38 1.98 6.62
CA LEU A 13 12.93 0.73 6.02
C LEU A 13 11.54 0.37 6.58
N TYR A 14 10.50 0.70 5.82
CA TYR A 14 9.19 0.15 6.06
C TYR A 14 9.10 -1.29 5.51
N LEU A 15 8.29 -2.12 6.17
CA LEU A 15 8.13 -3.53 5.84
C LEU A 15 6.71 -3.75 5.35
N ALA A 16 6.51 -3.73 4.04
CA ALA A 16 5.27 -4.13 3.41
C ALA A 16 5.30 -5.63 3.05
N ASP A 17 4.15 -6.29 3.08
CA ASP A 17 4.01 -7.69 2.65
C ASP A 17 4.21 -7.88 1.15
N GLY A 18 3.89 -6.86 0.34
CA GLY A 18 4.15 -6.82 -1.09
C GLY A 18 4.36 -5.40 -1.62
N ILE A 19 5.20 -5.26 -2.66
CA ILE A 19 5.52 -3.97 -3.28
C ILE A 19 5.55 -4.13 -4.80
N MET A 20 4.86 -3.25 -5.51
CA MET A 20 4.98 -3.11 -6.96
C MET A 20 5.87 -1.91 -7.30
N LYS A 21 6.79 -2.11 -8.25
CA LYS A 21 7.79 -1.13 -8.65
C LYS A 21 7.80 -0.90 -10.15
N LEU A 22 8.08 0.33 -10.57
CA LEU A 22 8.29 0.69 -11.96
C LEU A 22 9.80 0.70 -12.29
N TYR A 23 10.28 -0.37 -12.91
CA TYR A 23 11.71 -0.54 -13.21
C TYR A 23 12.26 0.47 -14.22
N SER A 24 11.44 0.95 -15.16
CA SER A 24 11.85 1.97 -16.13
C SER A 24 12.09 3.35 -15.51
N LEU A 25 11.71 3.53 -14.24
CA LEU A 25 11.78 4.78 -13.51
C LEU A 25 12.45 4.55 -12.15
N GLY A 26 13.69 4.09 -12.15
CA GLY A 26 14.50 3.99 -10.93
C GLY A 26 13.97 3.02 -9.87
N GLU A 27 13.18 2.00 -10.26
CA GLU A 27 12.49 1.10 -9.33
C GLU A 27 11.49 1.83 -8.39
N LEU A 28 10.88 2.92 -8.86
CA LEU A 28 9.90 3.70 -8.10
C LEU A 28 8.74 2.83 -7.61
N GLU A 29 8.42 2.93 -6.33
CA GLU A 29 7.33 2.19 -5.70
C GLU A 29 5.99 2.87 -6.02
N VAL A 30 5.04 2.08 -6.52
CA VAL A 30 3.76 2.61 -7.05
C VAL A 30 2.51 1.99 -6.39
N LEU A 31 2.67 0.86 -5.72
CA LEU A 31 1.59 0.15 -5.03
C LEU A 31 2.16 -0.71 -3.91
N LEU A 32 1.50 -0.70 -2.76
CA LEU A 32 1.80 -1.58 -1.63
C LEU A 32 0.68 -2.57 -1.38
N LEU A 33 1.05 -3.71 -0.82
CA LEU A 33 0.15 -4.70 -0.27
C LEU A 33 0.52 -4.94 1.18
N GLU A 34 -0.45 -4.78 2.06
CA GLU A 34 -0.36 -5.21 3.45
C GLU A 34 -1.47 -6.23 3.75
N THR A 35 -1.13 -7.23 4.54
CA THR A 35 -2.02 -8.30 4.97
C THR A 35 -2.17 -8.25 6.49
N SER A 36 -3.40 -8.04 6.96
CA SER A 36 -3.72 -8.14 8.37
C SER A 36 -4.18 -9.55 8.73
N ASN A 37 -3.30 -10.24 9.44
CA ASN A 37 -3.50 -11.60 9.95
C ASN A 37 -3.70 -12.68 8.88
N HIS A 38 -3.90 -13.92 9.32
CA HIS A 38 -4.30 -15.01 8.45
C HIS A 38 -5.71 -14.79 7.89
N PHE A 39 -5.95 -15.35 6.69
CA PHE A 39 -7.26 -15.33 6.05
C PHE A 39 -8.37 -15.81 7.00
N GLY A 40 -9.51 -15.11 6.98
CA GLY A 40 -10.65 -15.40 7.85
C GLY A 40 -10.53 -14.92 9.30
N SER A 41 -9.40 -14.32 9.70
CA SER A 41 -9.27 -13.73 11.04
C SER A 41 -10.25 -12.58 11.25
N GLN A 42 -10.87 -12.52 12.43
CA GLN A 42 -11.80 -11.46 12.84
C GLN A 42 -11.17 -10.46 13.82
N ASP A 43 -9.85 -10.49 14.02
CA ASP A 43 -9.17 -9.57 14.91
C ASP A 43 -9.12 -8.15 14.33
N LYS A 44 -10.07 -7.32 14.79
CA LYS A 44 -10.24 -5.94 14.38
C LYS A 44 -9.15 -5.01 14.89
N ALA A 45 -8.49 -5.36 16.00
CA ALA A 45 -7.46 -4.51 16.60
C ALA A 45 -6.22 -4.48 15.71
N LYS A 46 -5.82 -5.66 15.21
CA LYS A 46 -4.70 -5.79 14.28
C LYS A 46 -5.03 -5.22 12.90
N ALA A 47 -6.21 -5.50 12.34
CA ALA A 47 -6.62 -4.89 11.07
C ALA A 47 -6.62 -3.35 11.11
N SER A 48 -7.00 -2.75 12.24
CA SER A 48 -6.99 -1.28 12.42
C SER A 48 -5.59 -0.72 12.68
N PHE A 49 -4.68 -1.53 13.23
CA PHE A 49 -3.28 -1.16 13.39
C PHE A 49 -2.55 -1.19 12.04
N ASP A 50 -2.72 -2.28 11.30
CA ASP A 50 -2.09 -2.48 9.98
C ASP A 50 -2.59 -1.40 8.99
N HIS A 51 -3.88 -1.07 8.98
CA HIS A 51 -4.38 0.05 8.17
C HIS A 51 -3.75 1.42 8.50
N ARG A 52 -3.35 1.66 9.76
CA ARG A 52 -2.60 2.89 10.11
C ARG A 52 -1.15 2.81 9.66
N LYS A 53 -0.56 1.61 9.67
CA LYS A 53 0.79 1.36 9.17
C LYS A 53 0.84 1.63 7.65
N ASP A 54 -0.17 1.17 6.91
CA ASP A 54 -0.28 1.40 5.46
C ASP A 54 -0.22 2.88 5.10
N LEU A 55 -0.86 3.75 5.90
CA LEU A 55 -0.80 5.19 5.70
C LEU A 55 0.62 5.76 5.85
N PHE A 56 1.41 5.25 6.80
CA PHE A 56 2.82 5.68 6.93
C PHE A 56 3.65 5.23 5.73
N ASP A 57 3.36 4.05 5.20
CA ASP A 57 4.05 3.51 4.03
C ASP A 57 3.70 4.31 2.77
N ASP A 58 2.44 4.72 2.62
CA ASP A 58 1.99 5.65 1.58
C ASP A 58 2.70 7.01 1.63
N LEU A 59 2.88 7.58 2.83
CA LEU A 59 3.63 8.82 3.02
C LEU A 59 5.11 8.65 2.66
N SER A 60 5.69 7.48 2.95
CA SER A 60 7.06 7.14 2.56
C SER A 60 7.21 7.07 1.03
N MET A 61 6.24 6.45 0.33
CA MET A 61 6.23 6.43 -1.12
C MET A 61 6.06 7.85 -1.71
N LEU A 62 5.15 8.66 -1.17
CA LEU A 62 4.98 10.05 -1.61
C LEU A 62 6.26 10.87 -1.43
N LYS A 63 6.95 10.70 -0.30
CA LYS A 63 8.26 11.31 -0.07
C LYS A 63 9.29 10.84 -1.10
N THR A 64 9.34 9.55 -1.40
CA THR A 64 10.27 8.99 -2.38
C THR A 64 10.05 9.57 -3.77
N ILE A 65 8.78 9.71 -4.18
CA ILE A 65 8.41 10.39 -5.43
C ILE A 65 8.87 11.84 -5.42
N ALA A 66 8.63 12.58 -4.32
CA ALA A 66 9.04 13.97 -4.21
C ALA A 66 10.56 14.16 -4.26
N ASP A 67 11.33 13.24 -3.66
CA ASP A 67 12.79 13.26 -3.69
C ASP A 67 13.33 12.95 -5.11
N GLU A 68 12.75 11.96 -5.80
CA GLU A 68 13.15 11.59 -7.16
C GLU A 68 12.84 12.74 -8.16
N PHE A 69 11.65 13.33 -8.02
CA PHE A 69 11.18 14.45 -8.82
C PHE A 69 11.32 15.79 -8.09
N HIS A 70 12.49 16.06 -7.51
CA HIS A 70 12.76 17.28 -6.72
C HIS A 70 12.61 18.60 -7.49
N LEU A 71 12.60 18.56 -8.83
CA LEU A 71 12.33 19.72 -9.70
C LEU A 71 10.84 19.86 -10.06
N GLY A 72 10.00 18.93 -9.62
CA GLY A 72 8.56 18.93 -9.84
C GLY A 72 7.86 20.00 -9.00
N THR A 73 6.71 20.48 -9.50
CA THR A 73 5.94 21.51 -8.79
C THR A 73 4.98 20.88 -7.79
N ILE A 74 4.61 21.64 -6.76
CA ILE A 74 3.63 21.19 -5.76
C ILE A 74 2.27 20.88 -6.41
N GLU A 75 1.87 21.63 -7.45
CA GLU A 75 0.64 21.39 -8.19
C GLU A 75 0.66 20.08 -8.97
N THR A 76 1.85 19.62 -9.37
CA THR A 76 2.02 18.31 -9.99
C THR A 76 1.93 17.21 -8.93
N CYS A 77 2.54 17.42 -7.76
CA CYS A 77 2.42 16.52 -6.61
C CYS A 77 0.96 16.32 -6.19
N PHE A 78 0.15 17.39 -6.16
CA PHE A 78 -1.28 17.33 -5.84
C PHE A 78 -2.14 16.58 -6.87
N LYS A 79 -1.61 16.25 -8.05
CA LYS A 79 -2.30 15.38 -9.03
C LYS A 79 -2.01 13.91 -8.79
N LEU A 80 -1.01 13.58 -7.97
CA LEU A 80 -0.66 12.21 -7.67
C LEU A 80 -1.75 11.56 -6.81
N LYS A 81 -1.99 10.29 -7.11
CA LYS A 81 -2.87 9.43 -6.36
C LYS A 81 -2.10 8.15 -6.06
N MET A 82 -1.78 7.96 -4.80
CA MET A 82 -1.08 6.77 -4.32
C MET A 82 -2.11 5.71 -4.01
N PHE A 83 -1.78 4.46 -4.30
CA PHE A 83 -2.66 3.34 -4.02
C PHE A 83 -1.96 2.36 -3.09
N PHE A 84 -2.75 1.70 -2.25
CA PHE A 84 -2.34 0.51 -1.54
C PHE A 84 -3.51 -0.47 -1.44
N VAL A 85 -3.15 -1.72 -1.26
CA VAL A 85 -4.06 -2.84 -1.09
C VAL A 85 -3.93 -3.32 0.34
N HIS A 86 -5.05 -3.38 1.04
CA HIS A 86 -5.13 -3.96 2.37
C HIS A 86 -6.01 -5.20 2.32
N ALA A 87 -5.41 -6.35 2.60
CA ALA A 87 -6.13 -7.62 2.73
C ALA A 87 -6.35 -7.91 4.22
N ALA A 88 -7.61 -8.01 4.64
CA ALA A 88 -8.00 -8.20 6.03
C ALA A 88 -9.11 -9.22 6.16
N GLY A 89 -8.89 -10.29 6.94
CA GLY A 89 -9.88 -11.34 7.13
C GLY A 89 -10.26 -12.02 5.81
N ARG A 90 -11.45 -11.74 5.28
CA ARG A 90 -11.92 -12.23 3.96
C ARG A 90 -12.03 -11.13 2.92
N SER A 91 -11.64 -9.91 3.24
CA SER A 91 -11.85 -8.75 2.38
C SER A 91 -10.51 -8.27 1.83
N VAL A 92 -10.50 -7.87 0.57
CA VAL A 92 -9.40 -7.15 -0.05
C VAL A 92 -9.90 -5.77 -0.43
N SER A 93 -9.28 -4.75 0.12
CA SER A 93 -9.64 -3.36 -0.08
C SER A 93 -8.54 -2.63 -0.81
N VAL A 94 -8.90 -1.88 -1.84
CA VAL A 94 -8.02 -0.94 -2.53
C VAL A 94 -8.33 0.44 -2.00
N TRP A 95 -7.33 1.08 -1.45
CA TRP A 95 -7.38 2.43 -0.94
C TRP A 95 -6.54 3.34 -1.81
N SER A 96 -6.82 4.64 -1.72
CA SER A 96 -5.95 5.64 -2.30
C SER A 96 -5.78 6.84 -1.38
N MET A 97 -4.56 7.37 -1.36
CA MET A 97 -4.27 8.67 -0.80
C MET A 97 -4.30 9.70 -1.93
N ARG A 98 -5.20 10.69 -1.81
CA ARG A 98 -5.38 11.73 -2.84
C ARG A 98 -5.51 13.11 -2.22
N HIS A 99 -5.04 14.12 -2.94
CA HIS A 99 -5.18 15.50 -2.52
C HIS A 99 -6.60 16.02 -2.79
N VAL A 100 -7.18 16.69 -1.80
CA VAL A 100 -8.46 17.40 -1.89
C VAL A 100 -8.16 18.89 -2.00
N LYS A 101 -8.60 19.51 -3.11
CA LYS A 101 -8.35 20.93 -3.39
C LYS A 101 -8.91 21.85 -2.32
N GLU A 102 -10.02 21.46 -1.72
CA GLU A 102 -10.65 22.16 -0.60
C GLU A 102 -9.89 21.82 0.68
N GLY A 103 -9.10 22.77 1.18
CA GLY A 103 -8.40 22.65 2.47
C GLY A 103 -6.92 22.28 2.42
N LEU A 104 -6.34 22.02 1.24
CA LEU A 104 -4.92 21.60 1.08
C LEU A 104 -4.58 20.33 1.89
N VAL A 105 -5.52 19.39 1.96
CA VAL A 105 -5.38 18.15 2.73
C VAL A 105 -5.30 16.93 1.81
N TYR A 106 -4.65 15.88 2.30
CA TYR A 106 -4.77 14.55 1.72
C TYR A 106 -5.85 13.77 2.46
N GLU A 107 -6.70 13.07 1.71
CA GLU A 107 -7.66 12.13 2.25
C GLU A 107 -7.30 10.71 1.84
N LEU A 108 -7.72 9.78 2.69
CA LEU A 108 -7.69 8.36 2.40
C LEU A 108 -9.07 7.93 1.89
N TRP A 109 -9.12 7.43 0.68
CA TRP A 109 -10.36 7.06 0.00
C TRP A 109 -10.40 5.57 -0.31
N LEU A 110 -11.47 4.89 0.11
CA LEU A 110 -11.73 3.50 -0.26
C LEU A 110 -12.23 3.45 -1.72
N GLU A 111 -11.38 2.98 -2.62
CA GLU A 111 -11.71 2.87 -4.05
C GLU A 111 -12.61 1.68 -4.33
N ARG A 112 -12.31 0.54 -3.67
CA ARG A 112 -13.07 -0.70 -3.82
C ARG A 112 -12.79 -1.62 -2.64
N ALA A 113 -13.78 -2.40 -2.24
CA ALA A 113 -13.60 -3.57 -1.41
C ALA A 113 -14.19 -4.79 -2.12
N LEU A 114 -13.54 -5.95 -1.96
CA LEU A 114 -14.00 -7.23 -2.48
C LEU A 114 -13.94 -8.26 -1.35
N ASP A 115 -15.07 -8.89 -1.07
CA ASP A 115 -15.11 -10.04 -0.18
C ASP A 115 -14.80 -11.32 -0.97
N LEU A 116 -13.82 -12.05 -0.47
CA LEU A 116 -13.36 -13.32 -1.01
C LEU A 116 -14.19 -14.44 -0.39
N ASP A 117 -15.10 -15.01 -1.18
CA ASP A 117 -15.78 -16.27 -0.87
C ASP A 117 -14.95 -17.45 -1.40
N VAL A 118 -13.82 -17.70 -0.75
CA VAL A 118 -12.92 -18.80 -1.14
C VAL A 118 -13.23 -20.02 -0.30
N ASN A 119 -13.77 -21.03 -0.95
CA ASN A 119 -13.85 -22.38 -0.39
C ASN A 119 -12.62 -23.17 -0.80
N PHE A 120 -11.61 -23.21 0.08
CA PHE A 120 -10.35 -23.93 -0.17
C PHE A 120 -10.54 -25.44 -0.36
N ASP A 121 -11.61 -26.03 0.18
CA ASP A 121 -11.92 -27.46 0.03
C ASP A 121 -12.39 -27.83 -1.39
N LYS A 122 -12.94 -26.87 -2.14
CA LYS A 122 -13.33 -27.08 -3.55
C LYS A 122 -12.12 -27.12 -4.50
N ALA A 123 -11.07 -26.36 -4.20
CA ALA A 123 -9.88 -26.26 -5.06
C ALA A 123 -9.01 -27.54 -5.02
N MET A 124 -9.03 -28.27 -3.92
CA MET A 124 -8.26 -29.52 -3.75
C MET A 124 -8.84 -30.72 -4.52
N LYS A 125 -10.07 -30.63 -5.05
CA LYS A 125 -10.69 -31.71 -5.85
C LYS A 125 -10.29 -31.72 -7.33
N CYS A 126 -9.57 -30.69 -7.81
CA CYS A 126 -9.07 -30.64 -9.19
C CYS A 126 -7.58 -31.03 -9.33
N LEU A 127 -6.95 -31.52 -8.25
CA LEU A 127 -5.52 -31.86 -8.22
C LEU A 127 -5.24 -33.29 -7.71
N ILE A 128 -6.20 -34.20 -7.81
CA ILE A 128 -5.99 -35.64 -7.59
C ILE A 128 -6.47 -36.40 -8.83
#